data_AF-A0A6V7M611-F1
#
_entry.id   AF-A0A6V7M611-F1
#
_cell.length_a   1.000
_cell.length_b   1.000
_cell.length_c   1.000
_cell.angle_alpha   90.00
_cell.angle_beta   90.00
_cell.angle_gamma   90.00
#
_symmetry.space_group_name_H-M   'P 1'
#
loop_
_entity.id
_entity.type
_entity.pdbx_description
1 polymer ?
#
loop_
_entity_poly.entity_id
_entity_poly.type
_entity_poly.pdbx_seq_one_letter_code
_entity_poly.pdbx_strand_id
1 'polypeptide(L)' 'MNLSFKAYGGKLSTPDADTIVFSEPGRYADTDRRRFHIKCLRDSILHNQLQDINKYA' A
#
# COMPACT_ATOMS: atom_id res chain seq x y z
N MET A 1 1.38 -1.98 -17.35
CA MET A 1 1.23 -0.62 -16.81
C MET A 1 2.13 -0.50 -15.58
N ASN A 2 3.26 0.21 -15.70
CA ASN A 2 4.17 0.45 -14.57
C ASN A 2 3.62 1.62 -13.75
N LEU A 3 2.96 1.32 -12.62
CA LEU A 3 2.51 2.33 -11.66
C LEU A 3 3.72 2.90 -10.92
N SER A 4 4.23 4.07 -11.35
CA SER A 4 5.21 4.83 -10.59
C SER A 4 4.48 5.64 -9.51
N PHE A 5 4.69 5.30 -8.24
CA PHE A 5 4.09 5.98 -7.08
C PHE A 5 4.36 7.49 -7.06
N LYS A 6 5.45 7.96 -7.68
CA LYS A 6 5.74 9.39 -7.85
C LYS A 6 4.69 10.12 -8.70
N ALA A 7 4.11 9.44 -9.70
CA ALA A 7 3.09 10.03 -10.57
C ALA A 7 1.77 10.34 -9.83
N TYR A 8 1.58 9.75 -8.64
CA TYR A 8 0.41 9.90 -7.79
C TYR A 8 0.74 10.62 -6.47
N GLY A 9 1.82 11.40 -6.43
CA GLY A 9 2.22 12.19 -5.25
C GLY A 9 3.00 11.43 -4.17
N GLY A 10 3.40 10.18 -4.44
CA GLY A 10 4.20 9.38 -3.51
C GLY A 10 5.60 9.95 -3.29
N LYS A 11 6.05 9.96 -2.02
CA LYS A 11 7.39 10.38 -1.60
C LYS A 11 8.19 9.19 -1.08
N LEU A 12 9.47 9.13 -1.43
CA LEU A 12 10.39 8.16 -0.83
C LEU A 12 10.75 8.63 0.59
N SER A 13 10.52 7.78 1.58
CA SER A 13 10.85 8.04 2.99
C SER A 13 11.23 6.74 3.69
N THR A 14 11.98 6.85 4.78
CA THR A 14 12.29 5.70 5.64
C THR A 14 11.05 5.31 6.43
N PRO A 15 10.61 4.04 6.42
CA PRO A 15 9.43 3.61 7.16
C PRO A 15 9.67 3.67 8.67
N ASP A 16 8.74 4.26 9.40
CA ASP A 16 8.70 4.31 10.87
C ASP A 16 7.85 3.15 11.45
N ALA A 17 7.53 3.24 12.74
CA ALA A 17 6.75 2.24 13.47
C ALA A 17 5.25 2.26 13.08
N ASP A 18 4.72 3.41 12.64
CA ASP A 18 3.32 3.59 12.26
C ASP A 18 3.08 3.35 10.76
N THR A 19 4.15 3.04 10.01
CA THR A 19 4.07 2.81 8.58
C THR A 19 3.29 1.54 8.26
N ILE A 20 2.22 1.71 7.48
CA ILE A 20 1.42 0.62 6.94
C ILE A 20 2.05 0.09 5.65
N VAL A 21 2.08 -1.24 5.49
CA VAL A 21 2.66 -1.90 4.32
C VAL A 21 1.57 -2.45 3.41
N PHE A 22 1.63 -2.11 2.13
CA PHE A 22 0.83 -2.75 1.08
C PHE A 22 1.67 -3.75 0.30
N SER A 23 1.29 -5.03 0.29
CA SER A 23 2.04 -6.08 -0.44
C SER A 23 1.13 -7.08 -1.14
N GLU A 24 1.70 -7.84 -2.08
CA GLU A 24 1.04 -9.04 -2.62
C GLU A 24 1.13 -10.18 -1.57
N PRO A 25 0.15 -11.11 -1.53
CA PRO A 25 0.24 -12.30 -0.70
C PRO A 25 1.54 -13.08 -0.97
N GLY A 26 2.22 -13.51 0.08
CA GLY A 26 3.46 -14.30 -0.02
C GLY A 26 4.72 -13.51 -0.41
N ARG A 27 4.62 -12.21 -0.76
CA ARG A 27 5.78 -11.32 -0.90
C ARG A 27 6.04 -10.65 0.44
N TYR A 28 7.11 -11.09 1.12
CA TYR A 28 7.62 -10.63 2.42
C TYR A 28 6.83 -11.13 3.63
N ALA A 29 7.52 -11.69 4.63
CA ALA A 29 6.95 -12.10 5.92
C ALA A 29 7.48 -11.26 7.10
N ASP A 30 8.55 -10.49 6.90
CA ASP A 30 9.47 -10.14 7.99
C ASP A 30 9.35 -8.67 8.45
N THR A 31 8.13 -8.25 8.81
CA THR A 31 7.92 -6.92 9.40
C THR A 31 6.80 -6.98 10.45
N ASP A 32 7.07 -6.54 11.68
CA ASP A 32 6.06 -6.32 12.75
C ASP A 32 5.04 -5.20 12.43
N ARG A 33 4.95 -4.78 11.16
CA ARG A 33 4.12 -3.67 10.69
C ARG A 33 2.76 -4.19 10.23
N ARG A 34 1.72 -3.36 10.41
CA ARG A 34 0.39 -3.64 9.87
C ARG A 34 0.45 -3.73 8.35
N ARG A 35 -0.16 -4.78 7.81
CA ARG A 35 -0.10 -5.12 6.39
C ARG A 35 -1.49 -5.27 5.81
N PHE A 36 -1.63 -4.81 4.58
CA PHE A 36 -2.84 -4.97 3.78
C PHE A 36 -2.47 -5.34 2.34
N HIS A 37 -3.42 -5.91 1.60
CA HIS A 37 -3.23 -6.28 0.22
C HIS A 37 -3.02 -5.04 -0.66
N ILE A 38 -2.04 -5.09 -1.57
CA ILE A 38 -1.74 -4.02 -2.54
C ILE A 38 -2.92 -3.64 -3.45
N LYS A 39 -3.98 -4.45 -3.50
CA LYS A 39 -5.22 -4.14 -4.22
C LYS A 39 -5.89 -2.89 -3.64
N CYS A 40 -5.76 -2.62 -2.34
CA CYS A 40 -6.26 -1.39 -1.72
C CYS A 40 -5.70 -0.13 -2.41
N LEU A 41 -4.40 -0.12 -2.71
CA LEU A 41 -3.75 1.00 -3.39
C LEU A 41 -4.23 1.12 -4.84
N ARG A 42 -4.32 -0.02 -5.56
CA ARG A 42 -4.79 -0.06 -6.96
C ARG A 42 -6.22 0.46 -7.08
N ASP A 43 -7.12 -0.01 -6.23
CA ASP A 43 -8.53 0.39 -6.22
C ASP A 43 -8.66 1.87 -5.82
N SER A 44 -7.85 2.35 -4.86
CA SER A 44 -7.86 3.76 -4.47
C SER A 44 -7.45 4.71 -5.60
N ILE A 45 -6.45 4.30 -6.40
CA ILE A 45 -6.03 5.04 -7.60
C ILE A 45 -7.12 5.00 -8.67
N LEU A 46 -7.70 3.83 -8.94
CA LEU A 46 -8.71 3.65 -9.98
C LEU A 46 -10.00 4.43 -9.69
N HIS A 47 -10.42 4.47 -8.43
CA HIS A 47 -11.62 5.18 -8.00
C HIS A 47 -11.37 6.65 -7.60
N ASN A 48 -10.12 7.11 -7.62
CA ASN A 48 -9.70 8.43 -7.13
C ASN A 48 -10.25 8.74 -5.72
N GLN A 49 -10.31 7.71 -4.87
CA GLN A 49 -10.88 7.76 -3.52
C GLN A 49 -10.19 6.73 -2.64
N LEU A 50 -9.79 7.13 -1.43
CA LEU A 50 -9.20 6.21 -0.45
C LEU A 50 -10.20 5.12 -0.06
N GLN A 51 -9.82 3.87 -0.28
CA GLN A 51 -10.62 2.71 0.10
C GLN A 51 -10.45 2.37 1.59
N ASP A 52 -11.44 1.70 2.16
CA ASP A 52 -11.36 1.16 3.52
C ASP A 52 -10.34 0.01 3.59
N ILE A 53 -9.19 0.30 4.20
CA ILE A 53 -8.04 -0.62 4.29
C ILE A 53 -8.39 -1.94 4.97
N ASN A 54 -9.37 -1.96 5.90
CA ASN A 54 -9.72 -3.16 6.65
C ASN A 54 -10.37 -4.24 5.78
N LYS A 55 -10.92 -3.86 4.62
CA LYS A 55 -11.46 -4.81 3.63
C LYS A 55 -10.36 -5.57 2.88
N TYR A 56 -9.10 -5.19 3.06
CA TYR A 56 -7.94 -5.73 2.38
C TYR A 56 -6.91 -6.32 3.37
N ALA A 57 -7.31 -6.60 4.62
CA ALA A 57 -6.45 -7.20 5.65
C ALA A 57 -6.04 -8.64 5.28
#